data_AF-A0A1Y5K615-F1
#
_entry.id   AF-A0A1Y5K615-F1
#
_cell.length_a   1.000
_cell.length_b   1.000
_cell.length_c   1.000
_cell.angle_alpha   90.00
_cell.angle_beta   90.00
_cell.angle_gamma   90.00
#
_symmetry.space_group_name_H-M   'P 1'
#
loop_
_entity.id
_entity.type
_entity.pdbx_description
1 polymer ?
#
loop_
_entity_poly.entity_id
_entity_poly.type
_entity_poly.pdbx_seq_one_letter_code
_entity_poly.pdbx_strand_id
1 'polypeptide(L)'
;MHKWIMATLLGVAGLLAVYLLTFNLPEKEEHVAEEQFTVPDTPVDAATAEAFYKSNCMGCHGDQYQGAMGPALANIGSLRSKEEIYKTVLKGKSGGMPSFEGKITEEELINLTNWLAEMK
;
A
#
# COMPACT_ATOMS: atom_id res chain seq x y z
N MET A 1 -39.71 42.18 -32.39
CA MET A 1 -39.73 41.34 -31.16
C MET A 1 -38.53 40.38 -31.11
N HIS A 2 -37.34 40.82 -31.55
CA HIS A 2 -36.18 39.93 -31.79
C HIS A 2 -34.99 40.19 -30.84
N LYS A 3 -35.09 41.16 -29.92
CA LYS A 3 -34.00 41.53 -28.99
C LYS A 3 -33.87 40.57 -27.80
N TRP A 4 -34.93 39.84 -27.46
CA TRP A 4 -34.97 38.93 -26.30
C TRP A 4 -34.57 37.49 -26.66
N ILE A 5 -34.64 37.12 -27.95
CA ILE A 5 -34.35 35.77 -28.45
C ILE A 5 -32.84 35.49 -28.42
N MET A 6 -32.00 36.51 -28.63
CA MET A 6 -30.53 36.36 -28.51
C MET A 6 -30.10 36.21 -27.04
N ALA A 7 -30.79 36.86 -26.10
CA ALA A 7 -30.47 36.79 -24.67
C ALA A 7 -30.83 35.42 -24.06
N THR A 8 -31.93 34.81 -24.51
CA THR A 8 -32.33 33.46 -24.05
C THR A 8 -31.48 32.35 -24.65
N LEU A 9 -31.06 32.47 -25.92
CA LEU A 9 -30.13 31.52 -26.55
C LEU A 9 -28.75 31.50 -25.87
N LEU A 10 -28.22 32.67 -25.47
CA LEU A 10 -26.97 32.77 -24.71
C LEU A 10 -27.10 32.17 -23.29
N GLY A 11 -28.24 32.36 -22.62
CA GLY A 11 -28.49 31.81 -21.28
C GLY A 11 -28.63 30.29 -21.27
N VAL A 12 -29.31 29.71 -22.26
CA VAL A 12 -29.48 28.24 -22.37
C VAL A 12 -28.16 27.57 -22.74
N ALA A 13 -27.36 28.16 -23.64
CA ALA A 13 -26.03 27.64 -23.94
C ALA A 13 -25.09 27.66 -22.73
N GLY A 14 -25.17 28.72 -21.90
CA GLY A 14 -24.40 28.81 -20.65
C GLY A 14 -24.80 27.76 -19.61
N LEU A 15 -26.09 27.53 -19.40
CA LEU A 15 -26.58 26.50 -18.46
C LEU A 15 -26.30 25.09 -18.95
N LEU A 16 -26.33 24.85 -20.26
CA LEU A 16 -26.00 23.55 -20.86
C LEU A 16 -24.48 23.29 -20.78
N ALA A 17 -23.65 24.33 -20.92
CA ALA A 17 -22.21 24.22 -20.69
C ALA A 17 -21.86 23.94 -19.23
N VAL A 18 -22.54 24.59 -18.27
CA VAL A 18 -22.36 24.31 -16.83
C VAL A 18 -22.86 22.90 -16.48
N TYR A 19 -23.99 22.47 -17.03
CA TYR A 19 -24.49 21.10 -16.85
C TYR A 19 -23.55 20.05 -17.43
N LEU A 20 -22.97 20.27 -18.62
CA LEU A 20 -21.96 19.38 -19.19
C LEU A 20 -20.68 19.37 -18.35
N LEU A 21 -20.29 20.50 -17.75
CA LEU A 21 -19.15 20.57 -16.83
C LEU A 21 -19.44 19.87 -15.50
N THR A 22 -20.67 19.91 -14.96
CA THR A 22 -20.96 19.28 -13.66
C THR A 22 -21.37 17.81 -13.75
N PHE A 23 -22.00 17.37 -14.85
CA PHE A 23 -22.48 15.99 -15.01
C PHE A 23 -21.63 15.10 -15.92
N ASN A 24 -20.69 15.66 -16.71
CA ASN A 24 -19.81 14.90 -17.61
C ASN A 24 -18.31 15.08 -17.31
N LEU A 25 -17.94 15.73 -16.19
CA LEU A 25 -16.61 15.49 -15.65
C LEU A 25 -16.59 14.01 -15.23
N PRO A 26 -15.82 13.11 -15.87
CA PRO A 26 -15.41 11.93 -15.16
C PRO A 26 -14.79 12.47 -13.88
N GLU A 27 -15.25 12.00 -12.72
CA GLU A 27 -14.40 12.04 -11.54
C GLU A 27 -13.09 11.49 -12.06
N LYS A 28 -12.09 12.35 -12.23
CA LYS A 28 -10.73 11.90 -12.37
C LYS A 28 -10.47 11.38 -10.99
N GLU A 29 -10.97 10.16 -10.76
CA GLU A 29 -10.38 9.23 -9.84
C GLU A 29 -8.93 9.28 -10.26
N GLU A 30 -8.18 10.09 -9.53
CA GLU A 30 -6.79 9.83 -9.29
C GLU A 30 -6.76 8.45 -8.63
N HIS A 31 -6.99 7.42 -9.43
CA HIS A 31 -6.01 6.37 -9.56
C HIS A 31 -4.70 7.08 -9.87
N VAL A 32 -4.10 7.63 -8.80
CA VAL A 32 -2.67 7.63 -8.64
C VAL A 32 -2.32 6.20 -9.04
N ALA A 33 -1.73 6.06 -10.22
CA ALA A 33 -0.88 4.92 -10.46
C ALA A 33 0.17 5.05 -9.35
N GLU A 34 -0.14 4.47 -8.19
CA GLU A 34 0.85 4.06 -7.20
C GLU A 34 1.83 3.32 -8.09
N GLU A 35 3.05 3.81 -8.25
CA GLU A 35 4.09 2.98 -8.84
C GLU A 35 4.11 1.75 -7.95
N GLN A 36 3.49 0.68 -8.46
CA GLN A 36 3.17 -0.50 -7.68
C GLN A 36 4.50 -1.20 -7.51
N PHE A 37 5.19 -0.89 -6.42
CA PHE A 37 6.38 -1.62 -6.05
C PHE A 37 5.97 -3.07 -5.84
N THR A 38 6.35 -3.92 -6.79
CA THR A 38 6.16 -5.36 -6.71
C THR A 38 7.38 -5.95 -6.02
N VAL A 39 7.15 -6.79 -5.02
CA VAL A 39 8.24 -7.50 -4.36
C VAL A 39 8.73 -8.57 -5.33
N PRO A 40 9.98 -8.51 -5.83
CA PRO A 40 10.45 -9.51 -6.78
C PRO A 40 10.60 -10.87 -6.09
N ASP A 41 10.24 -11.93 -6.81
CA ASP A 41 10.48 -13.30 -6.40
C ASP A 41 11.98 -13.64 -6.57
N THR A 42 12.76 -13.34 -5.54
CA THR A 42 14.18 -13.69 -5.45
C THR A 42 14.37 -14.95 -4.60
N PRO A 43 15.44 -15.73 -4.82
CA PRO A 43 15.80 -16.83 -3.93
C PRO A 43 15.94 -16.33 -2.50
N VAL A 44 15.27 -17.02 -1.57
CA VAL A 44 15.29 -16.66 -0.15
C VAL A 44 16.56 -17.16 0.51
N ASP A 45 17.33 -16.26 1.11
CA ASP A 45 18.33 -16.57 2.12
C ASP A 45 17.68 -16.60 3.50
N ALA A 46 17.21 -17.78 3.88
CA ALA A 46 16.52 -18.01 5.14
C ALA A 46 17.40 -17.71 6.36
N ALA A 47 18.73 -17.94 6.28
CA ALA A 47 19.62 -17.71 7.41
C ALA A 47 19.74 -16.22 7.71
N THR A 48 19.88 -15.39 6.67
CA THR A 48 19.92 -13.93 6.81
C THR A 48 18.56 -13.37 7.26
N ALA A 49 17.45 -13.85 6.67
CA ALA A 49 16.11 -13.43 7.07
C ALA A 49 15.80 -13.79 8.54
N GLU A 50 16.14 -15.00 8.97
CA GLU A 50 15.97 -15.44 10.35
C GLU A 50 16.86 -14.66 11.31
N ALA A 51 18.12 -14.41 10.96
CA ALA A 51 19.02 -13.59 11.80
C ALA A 51 18.48 -12.15 12.00
N PHE A 52 17.95 -11.55 10.93
CA PHE A 52 17.30 -10.25 11.02
C PHE A 52 16.05 -10.30 11.90
N TYR A 53 15.20 -11.32 11.72
CA TYR A 53 14.02 -11.55 12.53
C TYR A 53 14.36 -11.67 14.03
N LYS A 54 15.36 -12.47 14.36
CA LYS A 54 15.81 -12.68 15.75
C LYS A 54 16.28 -11.37 16.39
N SER A 55 16.97 -10.53 15.62
CA SER A 55 17.55 -9.28 16.11
C SER A 55 16.52 -8.15 16.25
N ASN A 56 15.51 -8.10 15.36
CA ASN A 56 14.65 -6.92 15.22
C ASN A 56 13.16 -7.18 15.46
N CYS A 57 12.69 -8.42 15.31
CA CYS A 57 11.26 -8.73 15.27
C CYS A 57 10.83 -9.63 16.44
N MET A 58 11.69 -10.56 16.86
CA MET A 58 11.42 -11.57 17.88
C MET A 58 10.89 -10.98 19.20
N GLY A 59 11.43 -9.84 19.64
CA GLY A 59 11.02 -9.23 20.91
C GLY A 59 9.52 -8.92 20.98
N CYS A 60 8.88 -8.67 19.84
CA CYS A 60 7.45 -8.41 19.75
C CYS A 60 6.67 -9.59 19.17
N HIS A 61 7.22 -10.30 18.20
CA HIS A 61 6.53 -11.34 17.43
C HIS A 61 6.83 -12.79 17.90
N GLY A 62 7.68 -12.94 18.91
CA GLY A 62 8.03 -14.21 19.54
C GLY A 62 9.20 -14.94 18.87
N ASP A 63 9.75 -15.93 19.54
CA ASP A 63 10.86 -16.76 19.05
C ASP A 63 10.40 -17.86 18.08
N GLN A 64 9.13 -18.24 18.15
CA GLN A 64 8.47 -19.22 17.29
C GLN A 64 7.36 -18.57 16.45
N TYR A 65 7.44 -17.24 16.20
CA TYR A 65 6.46 -16.49 15.42
C TYR A 65 5.04 -16.53 15.99
N GLN A 66 4.90 -16.93 17.25
CA GLN A 66 3.62 -17.15 17.93
C GLN A 66 2.94 -15.85 18.37
N GLY A 67 3.65 -14.72 18.26
CA GLY A 67 3.20 -13.43 18.76
C GLY A 67 3.46 -13.28 20.26
N ALA A 68 3.69 -12.05 20.69
CA ALA A 68 3.81 -11.70 22.09
C ALA A 68 3.15 -10.33 22.32
N MET A 69 3.92 -9.26 22.17
CA MET A 69 3.39 -7.89 22.15
C MET A 69 2.76 -7.55 20.80
N GLY A 70 3.36 -8.06 19.72
CA GLY A 70 2.83 -8.01 18.37
C GLY A 70 2.07 -9.29 18.01
N PRO A 71 1.29 -9.27 16.91
CA PRO A 71 0.53 -10.43 16.45
C PRO A 71 1.43 -11.60 16.02
N ALA A 72 0.85 -12.80 16.00
CA ALA A 72 1.52 -13.99 15.45
C ALA A 72 1.82 -13.81 13.95
N LEU A 73 2.99 -14.31 13.52
CA LEU A 73 3.45 -14.29 12.13
C LEU A 73 3.58 -15.68 11.51
N ALA A 74 3.37 -16.75 12.28
CA ALA A 74 3.56 -18.14 11.83
C ALA A 74 2.83 -18.50 10.52
N ASN A 75 1.69 -17.84 10.22
CA ASN A 75 0.90 -18.07 9.00
C ASN A 75 0.71 -16.77 8.19
N ILE A 76 1.61 -15.79 8.32
CA ILE A 76 1.39 -14.46 7.73
C ILE A 76 1.31 -14.50 6.19
N GLY A 77 2.02 -15.41 5.55
CA GLY A 77 1.97 -15.63 4.10
C GLY A 77 0.65 -16.20 3.59
N SER A 78 -0.19 -16.76 4.47
CA SER A 78 -1.58 -17.13 4.15
C SER A 78 -2.56 -15.97 4.38
N LEU A 79 -2.17 -14.96 5.17
CA LEU A 79 -3.04 -13.89 5.64
C LEU A 79 -2.83 -12.56 4.89
N ARG A 80 -1.66 -12.34 4.31
CA ARG A 80 -1.24 -11.08 3.69
C ARG A 80 -0.46 -11.33 2.41
N SER A 81 -0.58 -10.40 1.47
CA SER A 81 0.27 -10.40 0.28
C SER A 81 1.71 -10.00 0.63
N LYS A 82 2.66 -10.32 -0.27
CA LYS A 82 4.06 -9.92 -0.13
C LYS A 82 4.19 -8.40 -0.05
N GLU A 83 3.45 -7.70 -0.88
CA GLU A 83 3.43 -6.23 -0.97
C GLU A 83 2.90 -5.62 0.32
N GLU A 84 1.86 -6.22 0.92
CA GLU A 84 1.34 -5.78 2.21
C GLU A 84 2.37 -5.99 3.33
N ILE A 85 3.05 -7.15 3.36
CA ILE A 85 4.11 -7.45 4.33
C ILE A 85 5.25 -6.45 4.17
N TYR A 86 5.76 -6.27 2.94
CA TYR A 86 6.83 -5.33 2.60
C TYR A 86 6.50 -3.91 3.08
N LYS A 87 5.33 -3.40 2.69
CA LYS A 87 4.89 -2.04 3.04
C LYS A 87 4.75 -1.87 4.55
N THR A 88 4.26 -2.90 5.24
CA THR A 88 4.08 -2.88 6.70
C THR A 88 5.42 -2.89 7.42
N VAL A 89 6.40 -3.69 6.98
CA VAL A 89 7.74 -3.69 7.59
C VAL A 89 8.48 -2.38 7.27
N LEU A 90 8.40 -1.90 6.03
CA LEU A 90 9.03 -0.65 5.61
C LEU A 90 8.52 0.53 6.43
N LYS A 91 7.19 0.73 6.47
CA LYS A 91 6.57 1.92 7.07
C LYS A 91 6.22 1.75 8.56
N GLY A 92 6.27 0.53 9.08
CA GLY A 92 5.73 0.19 10.40
C GLY A 92 4.20 0.21 10.42
N LYS A 93 3.64 0.11 11.62
CA LYS A 93 2.19 0.12 11.84
C LYS A 93 1.83 0.85 13.13
N SER A 94 0.68 1.52 13.12
CA SER A 94 0.06 2.03 14.34
C SER A 94 -0.12 0.89 15.36
N GLY A 95 0.10 1.19 16.65
CA GLY A 95 0.12 0.18 17.72
C GLY A 95 1.52 -0.27 18.14
N GLY A 96 2.57 0.47 17.74
CA GLY A 96 3.93 0.29 18.28
C GLY A 96 4.87 -0.55 17.42
N MET A 97 4.48 -0.92 16.20
CA MET A 97 5.39 -1.54 15.23
C MET A 97 6.25 -0.44 14.58
N PRO A 98 7.58 -0.42 14.81
CA PRO A 98 8.44 0.63 14.29
C PRO A 98 8.57 0.56 12.77
N SER A 99 8.87 1.71 12.16
CA SER A 99 9.32 1.79 10.76
C SER A 99 10.77 1.33 10.64
N PHE A 100 11.05 0.56 9.57
CA PHE A 100 12.39 0.11 9.17
C PHE A 100 12.93 0.86 7.95
N GLU A 101 12.19 1.83 7.40
CA GLU A 101 12.67 2.72 6.35
C GLU A 101 13.99 3.39 6.74
N GLY A 102 15.01 3.23 5.88
CA GLY A 102 16.36 3.72 6.13
C GLY A 102 17.18 2.94 7.17
N LYS A 103 16.64 1.86 7.75
CA LYS A 103 17.34 0.97 8.71
C LYS A 103 17.65 -0.41 8.15
N ILE A 104 16.97 -0.80 7.09
CA ILE A 104 17.16 -2.05 6.35
C ILE A 104 17.41 -1.71 4.88
N THR A 105 18.29 -2.46 4.22
CA THR A 105 18.45 -2.33 2.77
C THR A 105 17.24 -2.89 2.04
N GLU A 106 17.01 -2.44 0.81
CA GLU A 106 15.90 -2.93 0.00
C GLU A 106 16.02 -4.45 -0.27
N GLU A 107 17.23 -4.94 -0.55
CA GLU A 107 17.48 -6.36 -0.78
C GLU A 107 17.18 -7.21 0.47
N GLU A 108 17.64 -6.79 1.65
CA GLU A 108 17.33 -7.48 2.90
C GLU A 108 15.84 -7.46 3.22
N LEU A 109 15.14 -6.36 2.91
CA LEU A 109 13.70 -6.25 3.12
C LEU A 109 12.92 -7.15 2.17
N ILE A 110 13.32 -7.23 0.90
CA ILE A 110 12.76 -8.16 -0.08
C ILE A 110 12.97 -9.60 0.39
N ASN A 111 14.20 -9.95 0.81
CA ASN A 111 14.52 -11.29 1.31
C ASN A 111 13.66 -11.66 2.54
N LEU A 112 13.57 -10.76 3.53
CA LEU A 112 12.74 -10.94 4.71
C LEU A 112 11.25 -11.09 4.35
N THR A 113 10.76 -10.27 3.43
CA THR A 113 9.36 -10.31 2.97
C THR A 113 9.03 -11.64 2.29
N ASN A 114 9.89 -12.09 1.36
CA ASN A 114 9.72 -13.35 0.67
C ASN A 114 9.72 -14.52 1.65
N TRP A 115 10.65 -14.52 2.61
CA TRP A 115 10.73 -15.53 3.66
C TRP A 115 9.47 -15.56 4.55
N LEU A 116 8.96 -14.41 4.98
CA LEU A 116 7.71 -14.33 5.75
C LEU A 116 6.49 -14.78 4.93
N ALA A 117 6.46 -14.49 3.64
CA ALA A 117 5.37 -14.88 2.76
C ALA A 117 5.31 -16.39 2.46
N GLU A 118 6.41 -17.12 2.71
CA GLU A 118 6.44 -18.58 2.64
C GLU A 118 5.84 -19.25 3.89
N MET A 119 5.66 -18.52 4.99
CA MET A 119 5.06 -19.01 6.24
C MET A 119 3.53 -19.08 6.11
N LYS A 120 2.99 -20.29 5.92
CA LYS A 120 1.57 -20.51 5.58
C LYS A 120 0.79 -21.32 6.60
#